data_AF-A0A9X4SIF5-F1
#
_entry.id   AF-A0A9X4SIF5-F1
#
_cell.length_a   1.000
_cell.length_b   1.000
_cell.length_c   1.000
_cell.angle_alpha   90.00
_cell.angle_beta   90.00
_cell.angle_gamma   90.00
#
_symmetry.space_group_name_H-M   'P 1'
#
loop_
_entity.id
_entity.type
_entity.pdbx_description
1 polymer ?
#
loop_
_entity_poly.entity_id
_entity_poly.type
_entity_poly.pdbx_seq_one_letter_code
_entity_poly.pdbx_strand_id
1 'polypeptide(L)'
;MDCVALLKQNRKSHRQSIRTKILSYLQHINSLLKGLEQQGLIQRQRAKTDERQVVLNFTEQGQQKCEQSLICMNIIQKFDLRLE
;
A
#
# COMPACT_ATOMS: atom_id res chain seq x y z
N MET A 1 -29.20 -26.82 -19.69
CA MET A 1 -28.25 -25.75 -19.32
C MET A 1 -27.66 -26.10 -17.95
N ASP A 2 -26.41 -26.54 -17.92
CA ASP A 2 -25.81 -27.17 -16.75
C ASP A 2 -25.49 -26.16 -15.63
N CYS A 3 -26.15 -26.32 -14.47
CA CYS A 3 -25.90 -25.53 -13.26
C CYS A 3 -24.42 -25.56 -12.81
N VAL A 4 -23.68 -26.60 -13.18
CA VAL A 4 -22.24 -26.75 -12.90
C VAL A 4 -21.38 -25.78 -13.73
N ALA A 5 -21.80 -25.46 -14.97
CA ALA A 5 -21.09 -24.52 -15.82
C ALA A 5 -21.25 -23.07 -15.30
N LEU A 6 -22.45 -22.71 -14.86
CA LEU A 6 -22.76 -21.41 -14.24
C LEU A 6 -21.96 -21.18 -12.95
N LEU A 7 -21.79 -22.20 -12.10
CA LEU A 7 -20.99 -22.07 -10.87
C LEU A 7 -19.48 -21.94 -11.15
N LYS A 8 -18.94 -22.65 -12.16
CA LYS A 8 -17.55 -22.50 -12.60
C LYS A 8 -17.29 -21.12 -13.23
N GLN A 9 -18.25 -20.59 -13.99
CA GLN A 9 -18.14 -19.29 -14.66
C GLN A 9 -18.21 -18.13 -13.64
N ASN A 10 -19.12 -18.19 -12.67
CA ASN A 10 -19.22 -17.20 -11.59
C ASN A 10 -17.96 -17.18 -10.70
N ARG A 11 -17.41 -18.35 -10.33
CA ARG A 11 -16.15 -18.41 -9.54
C ARG A 11 -14.94 -17.85 -10.30
N LYS A 12 -14.86 -18.03 -11.62
CA LYS A 12 -13.78 -17.47 -12.46
C LYS A 12 -13.88 -15.94 -12.57
N SER A 13 -15.08 -15.40 -12.82
CA SER A 13 -15.30 -13.94 -12.86
C SER A 13 -15.02 -13.28 -11.51
N HIS A 14 -15.40 -13.91 -10.40
CA HIS A 14 -15.14 -13.36 -9.07
C HIS A 14 -13.65 -13.36 -8.71
N ARG A 15 -12.92 -14.45 -9.03
CA ARG A 15 -11.46 -14.50 -8.86
C ARG A 15 -10.73 -13.48 -9.73
N GLN A 16 -11.19 -13.26 -10.97
CA GLN A 16 -10.60 -12.27 -11.86
C GLN A 16 -10.85 -10.85 -11.33
N SER A 17 -12.05 -10.56 -10.81
CA SER A 17 -12.37 -9.26 -10.19
C SER A 17 -11.51 -8.97 -8.96
N ILE A 18 -11.34 -9.96 -8.07
CA ILE A 18 -10.46 -9.82 -6.89
C ILE A 18 -9.01 -9.58 -7.32
N ARG A 19 -8.52 -10.33 -8.31
CA ARG A 19 -7.16 -10.17 -8.84
C ARG A 19 -6.93 -8.77 -9.42
N THR A 20 -7.86 -8.25 -10.20
CA THR A 20 -7.76 -6.90 -10.77
C THR A 20 -7.75 -5.82 -9.69
N LYS A 21 -8.60 -5.94 -8.65
CA LYS A 21 -8.61 -5.01 -7.52
C LYS A 21 -7.28 -5.01 -6.75
N ILE A 22 -6.73 -6.18 -6.47
CA ILE A 22 -5.43 -6.32 -5.79
C ILE A 22 -4.31 -5.68 -6.64
N LEU A 23 -4.30 -5.93 -7.95
CA LEU A 23 -3.30 -5.36 -8.86
C LEU A 23 -3.38 -3.83 -8.90
N SER A 24 -4.58 -3.26 -8.98
CA SER A 24 -4.78 -1.80 -8.93
C SER A 24 -4.29 -1.21 -7.62
N TYR A 25 -4.62 -1.83 -6.48
CA TYR A 25 -4.13 -1.40 -5.17
C TYR A 25 -2.60 -1.44 -5.08
N LEU A 26 -1.97 -2.50 -5.57
CA LEU A 26 -0.51 -2.62 -5.64
C LEU A 26 0.13 -1.56 -6.55
N GLN A 27 -0.52 -1.19 -7.65
CA GLN A 27 -0.07 -0.09 -8.51
C GLN A 27 -0.12 1.25 -7.78
N HIS A 28 -1.20 1.51 -7.04
CA HIS A 28 -1.34 2.75 -6.26
C HIS A 28 -0.29 2.87 -5.16
N ILE A 29 -0.03 1.77 -4.43
CA ILE A 29 1.05 1.72 -3.43
C ILE A 29 2.40 2.01 -4.09
N ASN A 30 2.70 1.38 -5.22
CA ASN A 30 3.98 1.59 -5.90
C ASN A 30 4.19 3.03 -6.34
N SER A 31 3.15 3.68 -6.87
CA SER A 31 3.16 5.09 -7.25
C SER A 31 3.36 6.00 -6.03
N LEU A 32 2.66 5.73 -4.92
CA LEU A 32 2.79 6.49 -3.68
C LEU A 32 4.19 6.37 -3.09
N LEU A 33 4.71 5.14 -2.97
CA LEU A 33 6.08 4.90 -2.51
C LEU A 33 7.09 5.58 -3.44
N LYS A 34 6.81 5.70 -4.75
CA LYS A 34 7.75 6.33 -5.69
C LYS A 34 7.76 7.84 -5.47
N GLY A 35 6.60 8.43 -5.21
CA GLY A 35 6.49 9.83 -4.81
C GLY A 35 7.25 10.11 -3.51
N LEU A 36 7.11 9.27 -2.48
CA LEU A 36 7.83 9.43 -1.21
C LEU A 36 9.35 9.31 -1.36
N GLU A 37 9.82 8.41 -2.23
CA GLU A 37 11.23 8.25 -2.55
C GLU A 37 11.78 9.48 -3.30
N GLN A 38 11.03 10.00 -4.28
CA GLN A 38 11.40 11.22 -5.00
C GLN A 38 11.45 12.46 -4.11
N GLN A 39 10.63 12.50 -3.05
CA GLN A 39 10.66 13.55 -2.03
C GLN A 39 11.79 13.36 -1.00
N GLY A 40 12.59 12.29 -1.12
CA GLY A 40 13.70 12.01 -0.22
C GLY A 40 13.28 11.53 1.17
N LEU A 41 12.03 11.05 1.34
CA LEU A 41 11.50 10.62 2.64
C LEU A 41 11.74 9.14 2.92
N ILE A 42 11.82 8.33 1.87
CA ILE A 42 12.14 6.91 1.98
C ILE A 42 13.25 6.53 1.01
N GLN A 43 13.96 5.47 1.31
CA GLN A 43 14.95 4.85 0.44
C GLN A 43 14.57 3.39 0.20
N ARG A 44 14.65 2.96 -1.06
CA ARG A 44 14.48 1.55 -1.43
C ARG A 44 15.82 0.90 -1.67
N GLN A 45 16.00 -0.30 -1.12
CA GLN A 45 17.16 -1.13 -1.39
C GLN A 45 16.71 -2.56 -1.62
N ARG A 46 17.31 -3.23 -2.61
CA ARG A 46 17.07 -4.68 -2.76
C ARG A 46 17.78 -5.42 -1.63
N ALA A 47 17.11 -6.41 -1.06
CA ALA A 47 17.72 -7.23 -0.02
C ALA A 47 18.92 -7.99 -0.60
N LYS A 48 20.03 -8.05 0.14
CA LYS A 48 21.24 -8.79 -0.27
C LYS A 48 21.03 -10.30 -0.28
N THR A 49 20.03 -10.78 0.45
CA THR A 49 19.71 -12.20 0.62
C THR A 49 18.73 -12.72 -0.43
N ASP A 50 17.89 -11.85 -1.00
CA ASP A 50 16.91 -12.18 -2.04
C ASP A 50 16.61 -10.92 -2.87
N GLU A 51 17.08 -10.90 -4.12
CA GLU A 51 16.92 -9.76 -5.02
C GLU A 51 15.47 -9.45 -5.38
N ARG A 52 14.54 -10.38 -5.13
CA ARG A 52 13.09 -10.18 -5.34
C ARG A 52 12.47 -9.38 -4.20
N GLN A 53 13.16 -9.23 -3.08
CA GLN A 53 12.69 -8.45 -1.95
C GLN A 53 13.24 -7.03 -2.00
N VAL A 54 12.34 -6.07 -1.76
CA VAL A 54 12.68 -4.66 -1.65
C VAL A 54 12.46 -4.25 -0.20
N VAL A 55 13.54 -3.79 0.43
CA VAL A 55 13.52 -3.20 1.77
C VAL A 55 13.25 -1.71 1.62
N LEU A 56 12.31 -1.21 2.42
CA LEU A 56 11.96 0.20 2.51
C LEU A 56 12.46 0.74 3.85
N ASN A 57 13.28 1.78 3.80
CA ASN A 57 13.79 2.46 4.99
C ASN A 57 13.37 3.93 4.95
N PHE A 58 13.09 4.53 6.10
CA PHE A 58 12.99 5.99 6.19
C PHE A 58 14.37 6.61 6.02
N THR A 59 14.42 7.77 5.37
CA THR A 59 15.55 8.68 5.52
C THR A 59 15.41 9.44 6.84
N GLU A 60 16.45 10.16 7.25
CA GLU A 60 16.37 11.01 8.45
C GLU A 60 15.23 12.04 8.36
N GLN A 61 15.09 12.69 7.20
CA GLN A 61 13.99 13.61 6.94
C GLN A 61 12.61 12.91 6.97
N GLY A 62 12.53 11.69 6.44
CA GLY A 62 11.32 10.88 6.49
C GLY A 62 10.90 10.51 7.91
N GLN A 63 11.88 10.11 8.73
CA GLN A 63 11.68 9.77 10.14
C GLN A 63 11.14 10.97 10.92
N GLN A 64 11.77 12.16 10.76
CA GLN A 64 11.31 13.39 11.42
C GLN A 64 9.88 13.77 11.02
N LYS A 65 9.53 13.66 9.72
CA LYS A 65 8.15 13.92 9.28
C LYS A 65 7.15 12.91 9.82
N CYS A 66 7.54 11.65 9.97
CA CYS A 66 6.70 10.62 10.57
C CYS A 66 6.40 10.96 12.03
N GLU A 67 7.43 11.34 12.79
CA GLU A 67 7.29 11.76 14.19
C GLU A 67 6.40 13.01 14.33
N GLN A 68 6.57 14.01 13.46
CA GLN A 68 5.68 15.17 13.42
C GLN A 68 4.23 14.77 13.10
N SER A 69 4.03 13.85 12.17
CA SER A 69 2.69 13.37 11.81
C SER A 69 2.03 12.59 12.95
N LEU A 70 2.80 11.83 13.74
CA LEU A 70 2.29 11.11 14.92
C LEU A 70 1.78 12.08 15.98
N ILE A 71 2.46 13.22 16.17
CA ILE A 71 1.99 14.28 17.08
C ILE A 71 0.62 14.79 16.62
N CYS A 72 0.46 15.09 15.33
CA CYS A 72 -0.83 15.53 14.77
C CYS A 72 -1.93 14.46 14.92
N MET A 73 -1.61 13.19 14.65
CA MET A 73 -2.57 12.09 14.85
C MET A 73 -2.99 11.95 16.31
N ASN A 74 -2.06 12.07 17.26
CA ASN A 74 -2.39 12.00 18.68
C ASN A 74 -3.34 13.14 19.09
N ILE A 75 -3.18 14.33 18.53
CA ILE A 75 -4.10 15.46 18.73
C ILE A 75 -5.48 15.11 18.16
N ILE A 76 -5.54 14.67 16.90
CA ILE A 76 -6.80 14.28 16.24
C ILE A 76 -7.55 13.24 17.09
N GLN A 77 -6.85 12.20 17.54
CA GLN A 77 -7.42 11.15 18.39
C GLN A 77 -7.86 11.67 19.76
N LYS A 78 -7.04 12.52 20.40
CA LYS A 78 -7.35 13.08 21.73
C LYS A 78 -8.58 13.98 21.71
N PHE A 79 -8.80 14.69 20.61
CA PHE A 79 -9.89 15.65 20.45
C PHE A 79 -11.07 15.09 19.63
N ASP A 80 -11.07 13.79 19.31
CA ASP A 80 -12.06 13.11 18.45
C ASP A 80 -12.39 13.88 17.17
N LEU A 81 -11.36 14.50 16.58
CA LEU A 81 -11.49 15.25 15.34
C LEU A 81 -11.59 14.26 14.18
N ARG A 82 -12.55 14.46 13.28
CA ARG A 82 -12.66 13.66 12.05
C ARG A 82 -11.97 14.38 10.91
N LEU A 83 -11.07 13.69 10.22
CA LEU A 83 -10.55 14.14 8.93
C LEU A 83 -11.60 13.76 7.87
N GLU A 84 -12.34 14.75 7.37
CA GLU A 84 -13.22 14.63 6.21
C GLU A 84 -12.44 14.69 4.88
#